data_AF-A0AAV6CIG1-F1
#
_entry.id   AF-A0AAV6CIG1-F1
#
_cell.length_a   1.000
_cell.length_b   1.000
_cell.length_c   1.000
_cell.angle_alpha   90.00
_cell.angle_beta   90.00
_cell.angle_gamma   90.00
#
_symmetry.space_group_name_H-M   'P 1'
#
loop_
_entity.id
_entity.type
_entity.pdbx_description
1 polymer ?
#
loop_
_entity_poly.entity_id
_entity_poly.type
_entity_poly.pdbx_seq_one_letter_code
_entity_poly.pdbx_strand_id
1 'polypeptide(L)'
;MKLSLFVYAFAALLLSSHAAAPDADPTKQTDADWMDDRWQKTDVGQFLGAAINTPGKLTPKGIAIRVGEQNEAAVCFDTDLLRYSAGWTGGFLQFHAQRYGLIVPPQPQGVITFSTAARPGWAHKGEFEDPRANKIGPLPKHWGHYKGIYRAGKRVGVAYTVGSASVLDSPWIERSGDLVAFTRTLNVRGVTDDQLFTVCEAEGSGSILTIDTVQVAILRGKDSLTAVALKGSGSLAIQNSAIRVRLPAAGGNEQRAKVFTWVGKEADLSNFAKLAGNSPAPESLSNFTAGGPSQWGPPLITKGALGSEKSPLAIDTITVPFENRWNALFFIGGHDFFRNGDAAVATIHGDVWRVSGLNADLKEIHWKRCATGLYQSLGVKVINDKVH
;
A
#
# COMPACT_ATOMS: atom_id res chain seq x y z
N MET A 1 44.34 8.54 35.49
CA MET A 1 44.01 8.07 34.11
C MET A 1 42.89 7.04 34.25
N LYS A 2 41.62 7.47 34.18
CA LYS A 2 40.45 6.59 34.34
C LYS A 2 40.02 6.10 32.96
N LEU A 3 40.15 4.80 32.74
CA LEU A 3 39.71 4.11 31.54
C LEU A 3 38.18 3.91 31.66
N SER A 4 37.40 4.60 30.82
CA SER A 4 35.96 4.32 30.69
C SER A 4 35.77 3.15 29.75
N LEU A 5 35.39 2.00 30.30
CA LEU A 5 34.99 0.81 29.55
C LEU A 5 33.55 1.02 29.07
N PHE A 6 33.36 1.17 27.75
CA PHE A 6 32.03 1.13 27.15
C PHE A 6 31.50 -0.31 27.21
N VAL A 7 30.56 -0.57 28.12
CA VAL A 7 29.82 -1.83 28.17
C VAL A 7 28.73 -1.78 27.11
N TYR A 8 28.86 -2.62 26.08
CA TYR A 8 27.76 -2.90 25.15
C TYR A 8 26.69 -3.68 25.92
N ALA A 9 25.52 -3.07 26.13
CA ALA A 9 24.35 -3.77 26.62
C ALA A 9 23.83 -4.70 25.52
N PHE A 10 23.99 -6.01 25.70
CA PHE A 10 23.30 -7.02 24.90
C PHE A 10 21.92 -7.24 25.51
N ALA A 11 20.89 -6.62 24.94
CA ALA A 11 19.49 -6.92 25.28
C ALA A 11 19.06 -8.18 24.50
N ALA A 12 19.02 -9.33 25.16
CA ALA A 12 18.35 -10.51 24.63
C ALA A 12 16.86 -10.42 24.98
N LEU A 13 16.02 -10.05 24.01
CA LEU A 13 14.56 -10.12 24.17
C LEU A 13 14.13 -11.60 24.12
N LEU A 14 13.90 -12.21 25.27
CA LEU A 14 13.18 -13.49 25.35
C LEU A 14 11.68 -13.21 25.29
N LEU A 15 11.07 -13.51 24.15
CA LEU A 15 9.63 -13.40 23.93
C LEU A 15 8.91 -14.58 24.58
N SER A 16 8.18 -14.35 25.67
CA SER A 16 7.16 -15.30 26.15
C SER A 16 5.83 -15.00 25.44
N SER A 17 5.54 -15.76 24.38
CA SER A 17 4.24 -15.71 23.72
C SER A 17 3.18 -16.34 24.63
N HIS A 18 2.15 -15.58 25.00
CA HIS A 18 0.94 -16.09 25.68
C HIS A 18 -0.10 -16.68 24.70
N ALA A 19 0.29 -17.03 23.47
CA ALA A 19 -0.43 -18.10 22.80
C ALA A 19 0.05 -19.37 23.46
N ALA A 20 -0.83 -20.11 24.15
CA ALA A 20 -0.52 -21.48 24.56
C ALA A 20 -0.16 -22.25 23.28
N ALA A 21 1.14 -22.32 22.98
CA ALA A 21 1.63 -23.41 22.16
C ALA A 21 1.15 -24.65 22.89
N PRO A 22 0.49 -25.61 22.21
CA PRO A 22 0.24 -26.89 22.85
C PRO A 22 1.58 -27.36 23.43
N ASP A 23 1.57 -28.01 24.59
CA ASP A 23 2.74 -28.65 25.24
C ASP A 23 3.46 -29.69 24.33
N ALA A 24 3.17 -29.69 23.04
CA ALA A 24 3.76 -30.50 22.00
C ALA A 24 5.10 -29.94 21.55
N ASP A 25 6.11 -30.80 21.69
CA ASP A 25 7.43 -30.73 21.06
C ASP A 25 7.39 -30.01 19.68
N PRO A 26 8.10 -28.88 19.51
CA PRO A 26 8.07 -28.10 18.27
C PRO A 26 8.56 -28.88 17.05
N THR A 27 9.33 -29.96 17.25
CA THR A 27 9.80 -30.83 16.16
C THR A 27 8.70 -31.71 15.57
N LYS A 28 7.57 -31.85 16.26
CA LYS A 28 6.41 -32.65 15.84
C LYS A 28 5.29 -31.83 15.20
N GLN A 29 5.44 -30.51 15.18
CA GLN A 29 4.41 -29.62 14.68
C GLN A 29 4.34 -29.63 13.15
N THR A 30 3.14 -29.55 12.64
CA THR A 30 2.79 -29.53 11.21
C THR A 30 2.08 -28.22 10.87
N ASP A 31 1.84 -27.92 9.60
CA ASP A 31 1.13 -26.68 9.21
C ASP A 31 -0.26 -26.52 9.85
N ALA A 32 -0.93 -27.63 10.20
CA ALA A 32 -2.23 -27.60 10.88
C ALA A 32 -2.16 -26.97 12.28
N ASP A 33 -1.02 -27.13 12.97
CA ASP A 33 -0.78 -26.54 14.30
C ASP A 33 -0.55 -25.02 14.25
N TRP A 34 -0.41 -24.46 13.04
CA TRP A 34 -0.07 -23.05 12.82
C TRP A 34 -1.15 -22.31 12.03
N MET A 35 -2.40 -22.74 12.14
CA MET A 35 -3.57 -22.07 11.57
C MET A 35 -4.11 -21.03 12.56
N ASP A 36 -4.01 -19.75 12.22
CA ASP A 36 -4.48 -18.63 13.05
C ASP A 36 -5.02 -17.48 12.18
N ASP A 37 -6.29 -17.14 12.38
CA ASP A 37 -7.02 -16.17 11.57
C ASP A 37 -6.94 -14.73 12.11
N ARG A 38 -6.21 -14.47 13.20
CA ARG A 38 -6.25 -13.17 13.88
C ARG A 38 -5.75 -12.03 13.00
N TRP A 39 -4.87 -12.29 12.02
CA TRP A 39 -4.42 -11.23 11.12
C TRP A 39 -5.56 -10.64 10.26
N GLN A 40 -6.60 -11.44 9.95
CA GLN A 40 -7.81 -10.96 9.27
C GLN A 40 -8.56 -9.88 10.08
N LYS A 41 -8.39 -9.88 11.41
CA LYS A 41 -9.02 -8.97 12.37
C LYS A 41 -8.13 -7.75 12.69
N THR A 42 -6.89 -7.74 12.22
CA THR A 42 -5.94 -6.63 12.42
C THR A 42 -6.37 -5.40 11.62
N ASP A 43 -6.39 -4.25 12.28
CA ASP A 43 -6.43 -2.97 11.59
C ASP A 43 -5.05 -2.67 11.00
N VAL A 44 -4.87 -3.01 9.73
CA VAL A 44 -3.68 -2.72 8.92
C VAL A 44 -3.65 -1.29 8.37
N GLY A 45 -4.61 -0.44 8.75
CA GLY A 45 -4.72 0.93 8.27
C GLY A 45 -5.23 1.06 6.83
N GLN A 46 -4.80 2.16 6.18
CA GLN A 46 -5.33 2.57 4.87
C GLN A 46 -4.76 1.75 3.70
N PHE A 47 -3.63 1.08 3.89
CA PHE A 47 -3.00 0.28 2.84
C PHE A 47 -2.30 -0.95 3.44
N LEU A 48 -2.02 -1.94 2.60
CA LEU A 48 -1.17 -3.07 2.92
C LEU A 48 -0.27 -3.43 1.73
N GLY A 49 1.03 -3.50 1.98
CA GLY A 49 2.01 -4.08 1.09
C GLY A 49 2.04 -5.60 1.24
N ALA A 50 1.90 -6.33 0.13
CA ALA A 50 1.97 -7.79 0.09
C ALA A 50 2.25 -8.30 -1.32
N ALA A 51 2.54 -9.59 -1.46
CA ALA A 51 2.21 -10.29 -2.69
C ALA A 51 0.69 -10.50 -2.70
N ILE A 52 -0.01 -10.04 -3.74
CA ILE A 52 -1.48 -10.02 -3.77
C ILE A 52 -1.97 -10.83 -4.96
N ASN A 53 -2.85 -11.78 -4.71
CA ASN A 53 -3.52 -12.58 -5.73
C ASN A 53 -4.57 -11.73 -6.46
N THR A 54 -4.11 -10.92 -7.40
CA THR A 54 -4.98 -10.16 -8.31
C THR A 54 -5.43 -11.00 -9.50
N PRO A 55 -6.52 -10.61 -10.20
CA PRO A 55 -7.00 -11.31 -11.38
C PRO A 55 -5.94 -11.53 -12.44
N GLY A 56 -5.96 -12.70 -13.08
CA GLY A 56 -5.04 -13.09 -14.14
C GLY A 56 -3.62 -13.48 -13.66
N LYS A 57 -3.05 -12.76 -12.67
CA LYS A 57 -1.72 -13.07 -12.11
C LYS A 57 -1.48 -12.45 -10.74
N LEU A 58 -0.65 -13.13 -9.93
CA LEU A 58 -0.07 -12.57 -8.71
C LEU A 58 0.61 -11.23 -8.98
N THR A 59 0.33 -10.23 -8.16
CA THR A 59 1.09 -8.97 -8.07
C THR A 59 2.14 -9.14 -6.94
N PRO A 60 3.42 -9.41 -7.23
CA PRO A 60 4.39 -9.80 -6.19
C PRO A 60 4.77 -8.68 -5.24
N LYS A 61 4.70 -7.42 -5.69
CA LYS A 61 4.99 -6.20 -4.92
C LYS A 61 3.80 -5.26 -4.99
N GLY A 62 2.67 -5.74 -4.50
CA GLY A 62 1.41 -4.99 -4.47
C GLY A 62 1.31 -4.11 -3.24
N ILE A 63 0.70 -2.94 -3.42
CA ILE A 63 0.18 -2.09 -2.35
C ILE A 63 -1.33 -2.02 -2.55
N ALA A 64 -2.09 -2.77 -1.74
CA ALA A 64 -3.52 -2.61 -1.68
C ALA A 64 -3.86 -1.34 -0.90
N ILE A 65 -4.72 -0.49 -1.45
CA ILE A 65 -5.11 0.81 -0.89
C ILE A 65 -6.62 0.83 -0.77
N ARG A 66 -7.13 1.08 0.45
CA ARG A 66 -8.55 1.34 0.70
C ARG A 66 -8.93 2.71 0.12
N VAL A 67 -10.06 2.78 -0.56
CA VAL A 67 -10.58 4.01 -1.17
C VAL A 67 -12.06 4.19 -0.88
N GLY A 68 -12.50 5.46 -0.87
CA GLY A 68 -13.85 5.85 -0.50
C GLY A 68 -13.96 6.29 0.95
N GLU A 69 -14.93 7.15 1.23
CA GLU A 69 -15.09 7.76 2.56
C GLU A 69 -15.32 6.72 3.66
N GLN A 70 -15.90 5.58 3.32
CA GLN A 70 -16.20 4.48 4.23
C GLN A 70 -15.28 3.27 4.00
N ASN A 71 -14.19 3.44 3.25
CA ASN A 71 -13.29 2.35 2.84
C ASN A 71 -14.02 1.22 2.11
N GLU A 72 -15.01 1.57 1.30
CA GLU A 72 -15.94 0.62 0.69
C GLU A 72 -15.42 -0.04 -0.61
N ALA A 73 -14.26 0.41 -1.08
CA ALA A 73 -13.56 -0.15 -2.21
C ALA A 73 -12.04 -0.17 -1.98
N ALA A 74 -11.31 -0.82 -2.87
CA ALA A 74 -9.86 -0.86 -2.83
C ALA A 74 -9.23 -1.03 -4.21
N VAL A 75 -7.97 -0.65 -4.32
CA VAL A 75 -7.14 -0.82 -5.52
C VAL A 75 -5.81 -1.46 -5.14
N CYS A 76 -5.16 -2.14 -6.07
CA CYS A 76 -3.81 -2.70 -5.90
C CYS A 76 -2.83 -2.02 -6.85
N PHE A 77 -1.85 -1.30 -6.30
CA PHE A 77 -0.75 -0.71 -7.06
C PHE A 77 0.46 -1.66 -7.07
N ASP A 78 0.92 -2.04 -8.25
CA ASP A 78 2.11 -2.87 -8.48
C ASP A 78 3.35 -1.96 -8.54
N THR A 79 4.21 -2.02 -7.51
CA THR A 79 5.40 -1.14 -7.44
C THR A 79 6.50 -1.56 -8.41
N ASP A 80 6.49 -2.81 -8.85
CA ASP A 80 7.49 -3.31 -9.78
C ASP A 80 7.20 -2.80 -11.20
N LEU A 81 5.91 -2.83 -11.59
CA LEU A 81 5.45 -2.44 -12.94
C LEU A 81 4.84 -1.03 -13.03
N LEU A 82 4.64 -0.33 -11.91
CA LEU A 82 4.06 1.01 -11.83
C LEU A 82 2.67 1.14 -12.45
N ARG A 83 1.77 0.19 -12.11
CA ARG A 83 0.39 0.13 -12.59
C ARG A 83 -0.59 -0.17 -11.46
N TYR A 84 -1.87 0.11 -11.68
CA TYR A 84 -2.91 -0.53 -10.88
C TYR A 84 -3.24 -1.89 -11.50
N SER A 85 -2.93 -2.97 -10.79
CA SER A 85 -3.21 -4.33 -11.27
C SER A 85 -4.70 -4.67 -11.18
N ALA A 86 -5.42 -4.12 -10.19
CA ALA A 86 -6.87 -4.25 -10.07
C ALA A 86 -7.50 -3.15 -9.19
N GLY A 87 -8.81 -2.95 -9.35
CA GLY A 87 -9.68 -2.25 -8.40
C GLY A 87 -10.97 -3.03 -8.17
N TRP A 88 -11.48 -3.03 -6.94
CA TRP A 88 -12.64 -3.82 -6.52
C TRP A 88 -13.46 -3.15 -5.43
N THR A 89 -14.74 -3.52 -5.35
CA THR A 89 -15.69 -3.05 -4.32
C THR A 89 -16.09 -4.21 -3.42
N GLY A 90 -16.59 -3.92 -2.20
CA GLY A 90 -17.13 -4.96 -1.32
C GLY A 90 -16.08 -5.62 -0.42
N GLY A 91 -15.24 -4.81 0.22
CA GLY A 91 -14.23 -5.25 1.19
C GLY A 91 -12.80 -4.91 0.75
N PHE A 92 -11.83 -5.26 1.60
CA PHE A 92 -10.41 -4.97 1.35
C PHE A 92 -9.69 -6.22 0.86
N LEU A 93 -9.09 -6.98 1.77
CA LEU A 93 -8.38 -8.20 1.46
C LEU A 93 -8.91 -9.34 2.33
N GLN A 94 -9.01 -10.52 1.71
CA GLN A 94 -9.17 -11.78 2.38
C GLN A 94 -7.79 -12.37 2.63
N PHE A 95 -7.47 -12.57 3.90
CA PHE A 95 -6.26 -13.22 4.39
C PHE A 95 -6.52 -14.71 4.59
N HIS A 96 -5.45 -15.50 4.51
CA HIS A 96 -5.47 -16.91 4.86
C HIS A 96 -4.98 -17.10 6.30
N ALA A 97 -5.40 -18.16 6.99
CA ALA A 97 -5.00 -18.40 8.39
C ALA A 97 -3.65 -19.14 8.54
N GLN A 98 -3.17 -19.81 7.49
CA GLN A 98 -1.95 -20.62 7.56
C GLN A 98 -0.72 -19.78 7.91
N ARG A 99 0.01 -20.22 8.93
CA ARG A 99 1.17 -19.53 9.53
C ARG A 99 0.85 -18.08 9.89
N TYR A 100 -0.27 -17.83 10.58
CA TYR A 100 -0.76 -16.48 10.91
C TYR A 100 -0.95 -15.58 9.68
N GLY A 101 -1.23 -16.21 8.54
CA GLY A 101 -1.37 -15.61 7.21
C GLY A 101 -0.08 -15.18 6.52
N LEU A 102 1.09 -15.57 7.03
CA LEU A 102 2.37 -15.10 6.49
C LEU A 102 2.79 -15.75 5.17
N ILE A 103 2.30 -16.94 4.84
CA ILE A 103 2.84 -17.73 3.72
C ILE A 103 1.90 -17.85 2.51
N VAL A 104 0.65 -17.44 2.65
CA VAL A 104 -0.32 -17.45 1.55
C VAL A 104 -0.67 -16.01 1.19
N PRO A 105 -0.45 -15.59 -0.08
CA PRO A 105 -0.79 -14.25 -0.54
C PRO A 105 -2.28 -13.90 -0.28
N PRO A 106 -2.59 -12.73 0.31
CA PRO A 106 -3.96 -12.25 0.39
C PRO A 106 -4.55 -12.01 -1.01
N GLN A 107 -5.87 -12.00 -1.09
CA GLN A 107 -6.61 -11.75 -2.33
C GLN A 107 -7.72 -10.71 -2.12
N PRO A 108 -8.18 -10.03 -3.18
CA PRO A 108 -9.37 -9.18 -3.11
C PRO A 108 -10.56 -9.93 -2.49
N GLN A 109 -11.18 -9.34 -1.47
CA GLN A 109 -12.37 -9.92 -0.82
C GLN A 109 -13.63 -9.79 -1.70
N GLY A 110 -13.69 -8.72 -2.48
CA GLY A 110 -14.90 -8.29 -3.17
C GLY A 110 -14.86 -8.47 -4.68
N VAL A 111 -15.72 -7.72 -5.37
CA VAL A 111 -15.95 -7.86 -6.82
C VAL A 111 -14.98 -6.96 -7.58
N ILE A 112 -14.17 -7.56 -8.44
CA ILE A 112 -13.27 -6.85 -9.36
C ILE A 112 -14.10 -5.99 -10.31
N THR A 113 -13.77 -4.70 -10.36
CA THR A 113 -14.36 -3.74 -11.30
C THR A 113 -13.45 -3.52 -12.50
N PHE A 114 -12.13 -3.41 -12.31
CA PHE A 114 -11.18 -3.30 -13.41
C PHE A 114 -9.87 -4.01 -13.08
N SER A 115 -9.13 -4.35 -14.13
CA SER A 115 -7.78 -4.92 -14.02
C SER A 115 -6.90 -4.50 -15.19
N THR A 116 -5.59 -4.76 -15.06
CA THR A 116 -4.61 -4.63 -16.14
C THR A 116 -3.79 -5.91 -16.28
N ALA A 117 -3.29 -6.21 -17.46
CA ALA A 117 -2.39 -7.33 -17.68
C ALA A 117 -1.03 -7.08 -17.01
N ALA A 118 -0.28 -8.16 -16.73
CA ALA A 118 1.03 -8.11 -16.07
C ALA A 118 2.15 -7.58 -16.97
N ARG A 119 2.04 -6.30 -17.35
CA ARG A 119 2.94 -5.50 -18.18
C ARG A 119 3.25 -4.17 -17.49
N PRO A 120 4.28 -3.40 -17.90
CA PRO A 120 4.52 -2.05 -17.38
C PRO A 120 3.26 -1.19 -17.45
N GLY A 121 3.03 -0.33 -16.45
CA GLY A 121 1.91 0.60 -16.43
C GLY A 121 2.10 1.79 -17.34
N TRP A 122 3.35 2.13 -17.63
CA TRP A 122 3.77 3.24 -18.47
C TRP A 122 4.57 2.71 -19.66
N ALA A 123 4.32 3.25 -20.83
CA ALA A 123 5.04 2.91 -22.04
C ALA A 123 6.49 3.40 -21.97
N HIS A 124 7.40 2.69 -22.62
CA HIS A 124 8.70 3.22 -22.99
C HIS A 124 8.85 3.15 -24.50
N LYS A 125 9.06 4.31 -25.13
CA LYS A 125 9.09 4.44 -26.60
C LYS A 125 7.83 3.91 -27.28
N GLY A 126 6.66 4.10 -26.64
CA GLY A 126 5.35 3.65 -27.14
C GLY A 126 4.99 2.20 -26.80
N GLU A 127 5.93 1.42 -26.27
CA GLU A 127 5.74 0.00 -26.03
C GLU A 127 5.54 -0.36 -24.55
N PHE A 128 4.84 -1.46 -24.31
CA PHE A 128 4.49 -2.00 -22.98
C PHE A 128 5.09 -3.39 -22.76
N GLU A 129 6.15 -3.75 -23.48
CA GLU A 129 6.81 -5.04 -23.28
C GLU A 129 7.67 -5.01 -22.01
N ASP A 130 7.46 -5.96 -21.12
CA ASP A 130 8.20 -6.02 -19.86
C ASP A 130 9.69 -6.36 -20.12
N PRO A 131 10.65 -5.47 -19.81
CA PRO A 131 12.06 -5.69 -20.14
C PRO A 131 12.78 -6.62 -19.15
N ARG A 132 12.13 -7.02 -18.05
CA ARG A 132 12.78 -7.78 -16.97
C ARG A 132 12.97 -9.24 -17.40
N ALA A 133 14.19 -9.78 -17.23
CA ALA A 133 14.54 -11.13 -17.67
C ALA A 133 13.63 -12.23 -17.09
N ASN A 134 13.29 -12.13 -15.79
CA ASN A 134 12.42 -13.09 -15.10
C ASN A 134 11.07 -12.50 -14.67
N LYS A 135 10.73 -11.29 -15.12
CA LYS A 135 9.50 -10.57 -14.72
C LYS A 135 9.38 -10.38 -13.19
N ILE A 136 10.52 -10.26 -12.50
CA ILE A 136 10.64 -10.08 -11.04
C ILE A 136 11.45 -8.81 -10.77
N GLY A 137 11.01 -8.03 -9.77
CA GLY A 137 11.71 -6.83 -9.31
C GLY A 137 11.35 -5.58 -10.10
N PRO A 138 11.89 -4.41 -9.72
CA PRO A 138 11.49 -3.14 -10.31
C PRO A 138 11.86 -3.03 -11.78
N LEU A 139 11.12 -2.20 -12.52
CA LEU A 139 11.52 -1.76 -13.85
C LEU A 139 12.92 -1.11 -13.85
N PRO A 140 13.61 -1.09 -15.00
CA PRO A 140 14.83 -0.30 -15.16
C PRO A 140 14.59 1.17 -14.78
N LYS A 141 15.50 1.77 -14.00
CA LYS A 141 15.33 3.12 -13.44
C LYS A 141 15.07 4.21 -14.48
N HIS A 142 15.60 4.06 -15.70
CA HIS A 142 15.39 5.00 -16.80
C HIS A 142 13.98 4.90 -17.41
N TRP A 143 13.29 3.78 -17.20
CA TRP A 143 11.89 3.60 -17.58
C TRP A 143 10.98 4.12 -16.48
N GLY A 144 11.15 3.62 -15.26
CA GLY A 144 10.42 4.11 -14.11
C GLY A 144 10.93 3.56 -12.79
N HIS A 145 10.62 4.24 -11.69
CA HIS A 145 11.11 3.88 -10.37
C HIS A 145 10.14 4.33 -9.27
N TYR A 146 9.61 3.36 -8.52
CA TYR A 146 8.84 3.62 -7.30
C TYR A 146 9.70 4.37 -6.26
N LYS A 147 9.14 5.42 -5.65
CA LYS A 147 9.83 6.27 -4.67
C LYS A 147 9.26 6.16 -3.26
N GLY A 148 8.00 5.79 -3.13
CA GLY A 148 7.37 5.65 -1.82
C GLY A 148 5.88 5.98 -1.86
N ILE A 149 5.32 6.07 -0.66
CA ILE A 149 3.93 6.45 -0.43
C ILE A 149 3.86 7.59 0.58
N TYR A 150 2.82 8.40 0.42
CA TYR A 150 2.42 9.46 1.31
C TYR A 150 1.01 9.19 1.80
N ARG A 151 0.70 9.64 3.02
CA ARG A 151 -0.64 9.55 3.59
C ARG A 151 -1.15 10.95 3.90
N ALA A 152 -2.35 11.24 3.43
CA ALA A 152 -3.07 12.48 3.68
C ALA A 152 -4.47 12.14 4.20
N GLY A 153 -4.60 11.99 5.53
CA GLY A 153 -5.83 11.46 6.14
C GLY A 153 -6.12 10.03 5.65
N LYS A 154 -7.30 9.84 5.06
CA LYS A 154 -7.72 8.56 4.42
C LYS A 154 -7.16 8.38 3.01
N ARG A 155 -6.56 9.41 2.41
CA ARG A 155 -6.03 9.33 1.05
C ARG A 155 -4.59 8.83 1.11
N VAL A 156 -4.20 8.03 0.11
CA VAL A 156 -2.83 7.56 -0.09
C VAL A 156 -2.33 8.11 -1.42
N GLY A 157 -1.16 8.73 -1.42
CA GLY A 157 -0.47 9.13 -2.64
C GLY A 157 0.72 8.21 -2.88
N VAL A 158 0.85 7.67 -4.08
CA VAL A 158 2.00 6.89 -4.54
C VAL A 158 2.92 7.83 -5.30
N ALA A 159 4.22 7.80 -5.00
CA ALA A 159 5.23 8.59 -5.65
C ALA A 159 6.17 7.70 -6.47
N TYR A 160 6.42 8.07 -7.72
CA TYR A 160 7.34 7.36 -8.60
C TYR A 160 7.87 8.27 -9.71
N THR A 161 8.82 7.78 -10.50
CA THR A 161 9.29 8.46 -11.72
C THR A 161 8.98 7.63 -12.96
N VAL A 162 8.79 8.29 -14.09
CA VAL A 162 8.66 7.69 -15.43
C VAL A 162 9.47 8.50 -16.43
N GLY A 163 10.47 7.88 -17.04
CA GLY A 163 11.51 8.63 -17.75
C GLY A 163 12.13 9.71 -16.87
N SER A 164 12.07 10.96 -17.34
CA SER A 164 12.49 12.18 -16.63
C SER A 164 11.41 12.74 -15.69
N ALA A 165 10.16 12.30 -15.83
CA ALA A 165 9.02 12.87 -15.11
C ALA A 165 8.87 12.29 -13.70
N SER A 166 8.49 13.15 -12.77
CA SER A 166 8.01 12.76 -11.43
C SER A 166 6.49 12.66 -11.43
N VAL A 167 5.96 11.66 -10.74
CA VAL A 167 4.53 11.38 -10.64
C VAL A 167 4.12 11.27 -9.17
N LEU A 168 3.09 12.02 -8.80
CA LEU A 168 2.24 11.74 -7.64
C LEU A 168 0.91 11.23 -8.14
N ASP A 169 0.42 10.14 -7.56
CA ASP A 169 -0.77 9.43 -8.01
C ASP A 169 -1.59 8.94 -6.82
N SER A 170 -2.87 9.32 -6.78
CA SER A 170 -3.72 9.12 -5.60
C SER A 170 -5.08 8.54 -5.99
N PRO A 171 -5.38 7.26 -5.65
CA PRO A 171 -6.62 6.62 -6.01
C PRO A 171 -7.77 7.01 -5.07
N TRP A 172 -9.00 6.97 -5.57
CA TRP A 172 -10.24 7.15 -4.82
C TRP A 172 -11.42 6.43 -5.49
N ILE A 173 -12.62 6.65 -4.98
CA ILE A 173 -13.88 6.42 -5.69
C ILE A 173 -14.78 7.65 -5.60
N GLU A 174 -15.60 7.85 -6.61
CA GLU A 174 -16.67 8.83 -6.63
C GLU A 174 -18.01 8.17 -6.91
N ARG A 175 -19.08 8.76 -6.36
CA ARG A 175 -20.41 8.18 -6.36
C ARG A 175 -21.45 9.16 -6.91
N SER A 176 -22.42 8.62 -7.61
CA SER A 176 -23.69 9.30 -7.93
C SER A 176 -24.82 8.27 -7.90
N GLY A 177 -25.66 8.33 -6.87
CA GLY A 177 -26.58 7.22 -6.56
C GLY A 177 -25.82 5.91 -6.35
N ASP A 178 -26.23 4.87 -7.08
CA ASP A 178 -25.60 3.54 -7.02
C ASP A 178 -24.33 3.43 -7.90
N LEU A 179 -24.06 4.43 -8.74
CA LEU A 179 -22.89 4.43 -9.60
C LEU A 179 -21.63 4.66 -8.76
N VAL A 180 -20.63 3.79 -8.94
CA VAL A 180 -19.31 3.91 -8.32
C VAL A 180 -18.24 3.96 -9.41
N ALA A 181 -17.59 5.12 -9.57
CA ALA A 181 -16.44 5.27 -10.45
C ALA A 181 -15.17 5.25 -9.61
N PHE A 182 -14.22 4.37 -9.95
CA PHE A 182 -12.86 4.49 -9.43
C PHE A 182 -12.21 5.71 -10.03
N THR A 183 -11.49 6.47 -9.22
CA THR A 183 -10.72 7.60 -9.71
C THR A 183 -9.26 7.48 -9.33
N ARG A 184 -8.40 8.09 -10.13
CA ARG A 184 -7.03 8.40 -9.70
C ARG A 184 -6.67 9.79 -10.19
N THR A 185 -6.19 10.61 -9.26
CA THR A 185 -5.64 11.93 -9.57
C THR A 185 -4.14 11.78 -9.76
N LEU A 186 -3.61 12.34 -10.85
CA LEU A 186 -2.19 12.40 -11.14
C LEU A 186 -1.71 13.84 -11.15
N ASN A 187 -0.53 14.09 -10.57
CA ASN A 187 0.27 15.28 -10.82
C ASN A 187 1.59 14.79 -11.42
N VAL A 188 1.88 15.22 -12.65
CA VAL A 188 3.06 14.81 -13.41
C VAL A 188 3.89 16.04 -13.74
N ARG A 189 5.15 16.07 -13.31
CA ARG A 189 6.06 17.19 -13.56
C ARG A 189 7.30 16.70 -14.29
N GLY A 190 7.75 17.47 -15.28
CA GLY A 190 8.97 17.17 -16.03
C GLY A 190 8.75 16.26 -17.24
N VAL A 191 7.56 16.27 -17.83
CA VAL A 191 7.29 15.50 -19.06
C VAL A 191 7.99 16.15 -20.25
N THR A 192 9.07 15.53 -20.73
CA THR A 192 9.86 15.98 -21.89
C THR A 192 9.40 15.34 -23.20
N ASP A 193 8.80 14.15 -23.11
CA ASP A 193 8.31 13.36 -24.23
C ASP A 193 6.93 12.82 -23.90
N ASP A 194 6.12 12.58 -24.92
CA ASP A 194 4.78 12.04 -24.74
C ASP A 194 4.79 10.74 -23.93
N GLN A 195 4.05 10.75 -22.83
CA GLN A 195 3.88 9.58 -21.97
C GLN A 195 2.54 8.93 -22.23
N LEU A 196 2.50 7.60 -22.11
CA LEU A 196 1.29 6.81 -22.28
C LEU A 196 1.20 5.81 -21.13
N PHE A 197 0.08 5.79 -20.42
CA PHE A 197 -0.14 4.82 -19.36
C PHE A 197 -1.46 4.08 -19.50
N THR A 198 -1.48 2.83 -19.06
CA THR A 198 -2.66 1.96 -19.08
C THR A 198 -3.54 2.23 -17.86
N VAL A 199 -4.85 2.38 -18.12
CA VAL A 199 -5.86 2.56 -17.07
C VAL A 199 -6.53 1.23 -16.75
N CYS A 200 -7.03 0.54 -17.77
CA CYS A 200 -7.70 -0.76 -17.65
C CYS A 200 -7.64 -1.52 -18.98
N GLU A 201 -7.83 -2.84 -18.89
CA GLU A 201 -7.98 -3.75 -20.01
C GLU A 201 -9.28 -4.54 -19.88
N ALA A 202 -10.01 -4.72 -20.97
CA ALA A 202 -11.24 -5.52 -21.04
C ALA A 202 -11.47 -6.00 -22.47
N GLU A 203 -12.01 -7.21 -22.64
CA GLU A 203 -12.43 -7.69 -23.95
C GLU A 203 -13.65 -6.92 -24.45
N GLY A 204 -13.67 -6.58 -25.74
CA GLY A 204 -14.80 -5.87 -26.33
C GLY A 204 -14.42 -4.95 -27.48
N SER A 205 -15.45 -4.36 -28.11
CA SER A 205 -15.24 -3.35 -29.14
C SER A 205 -14.92 -1.99 -28.52
N GLY A 206 -13.87 -1.35 -29.03
CA GLY A 206 -13.38 -0.07 -28.53
C GLY A 206 -13.94 1.12 -29.29
N SER A 207 -14.39 2.16 -28.58
CA SER A 207 -14.76 3.45 -29.18
C SER A 207 -14.45 4.61 -28.23
N ILE A 208 -14.11 5.77 -28.78
CA ILE A 208 -14.05 7.02 -28.03
C ILE A 208 -15.14 7.92 -28.56
N LEU A 209 -15.96 8.47 -27.67
CA LEU A 209 -17.04 9.38 -28.00
C LEU A 209 -17.11 10.53 -26.98
N THR A 210 -17.83 11.58 -27.32
CA THR A 210 -18.09 12.70 -26.41
C THR A 210 -19.54 12.62 -25.94
N ILE A 211 -19.75 12.60 -24.62
CA ILE A 211 -21.06 12.73 -24.00
C ILE A 211 -21.10 14.07 -23.30
N ASP A 212 -22.00 14.94 -23.72
CA ASP A 212 -22.04 16.35 -23.33
C ASP A 212 -20.69 17.04 -23.62
N THR A 213 -19.88 17.29 -22.59
CA THR A 213 -18.55 17.91 -22.70
C THR A 213 -17.41 16.96 -22.29
N VAL A 214 -17.73 15.71 -21.98
CA VAL A 214 -16.79 14.72 -21.44
C VAL A 214 -16.42 13.71 -22.52
N GLN A 215 -15.13 13.59 -22.81
CA GLN A 215 -14.61 12.52 -23.65
C GLN A 215 -14.61 11.21 -22.84
N VAL A 216 -15.18 10.15 -23.43
CA VAL A 216 -15.30 8.83 -22.81
C VAL A 216 -14.75 7.77 -23.77
N ALA A 217 -13.77 7.01 -23.31
CA ALA A 217 -13.29 5.81 -23.98
C ALA A 217 -14.04 4.60 -23.42
N ILE A 218 -14.49 3.72 -24.29
CA ILE A 218 -15.39 2.62 -23.95
C ILE A 218 -14.86 1.33 -24.57
N LEU A 219 -14.83 0.25 -23.80
CA LEU A 219 -14.71 -1.12 -24.26
C LEU A 219 -16.05 -1.82 -23.99
N ARG A 220 -16.80 -2.18 -25.05
CA ARG A 220 -18.10 -2.84 -24.94
C ARG A 220 -17.94 -4.35 -24.97
N GLY A 221 -18.18 -4.98 -23.82
CA GLY A 221 -18.31 -6.43 -23.70
C GLY A 221 -19.73 -6.89 -24.03
N LYS A 222 -20.01 -8.16 -23.74
CA LYS A 222 -21.31 -8.79 -24.03
C LYS A 222 -22.45 -8.26 -23.16
N ASP A 223 -22.22 -8.20 -21.84
CA ASP A 223 -23.26 -7.89 -20.84
C ASP A 223 -23.02 -6.55 -20.11
N SER A 224 -21.81 -6.00 -20.25
CA SER A 224 -21.39 -4.75 -19.62
C SER A 224 -20.38 -4.02 -20.50
N LEU A 225 -20.15 -2.75 -20.19
CA LEU A 225 -19.07 -1.95 -20.76
C LEU A 225 -18.11 -1.50 -19.66
N THR A 226 -16.85 -1.28 -20.06
CA THR A 226 -15.85 -0.56 -19.27
C THR A 226 -15.67 0.82 -19.88
N ALA A 227 -15.92 1.88 -19.11
CA ALA A 227 -15.75 3.25 -19.54
C ALA A 227 -14.66 3.96 -18.74
N VAL A 228 -13.92 4.82 -19.43
CA VAL A 228 -12.97 5.74 -18.82
C VAL A 228 -13.23 7.16 -19.30
N ALA A 229 -13.33 8.08 -18.35
CA ALA A 229 -13.37 9.50 -18.60
C ALA A 229 -12.09 10.17 -18.08
N LEU A 230 -11.73 11.31 -18.68
CA LEU A 230 -10.55 12.07 -18.31
C LEU A 230 -10.94 13.53 -18.05
N LYS A 231 -10.43 14.10 -16.96
CA LYS A 231 -10.51 15.53 -16.65
C LYS A 231 -9.11 16.09 -16.45
N GLY A 232 -8.83 17.27 -16.99
CA GLY A 232 -7.51 17.92 -16.93
C GLY A 232 -6.62 17.58 -18.12
N SER A 233 -5.33 17.43 -17.87
CA SER A 233 -4.31 17.20 -18.91
C SER A 233 -4.39 15.82 -19.55
N GLY A 234 -4.14 15.77 -20.87
CA GLY A 234 -4.00 14.54 -21.64
C GLY A 234 -5.16 14.24 -22.58
N SER A 235 -5.12 13.06 -23.19
CA SER A 235 -6.19 12.53 -24.04
C SER A 235 -6.36 11.03 -23.86
N LEU A 236 -7.56 10.53 -24.17
CA LEU A 236 -7.84 9.10 -24.13
C LEU A 236 -7.40 8.41 -25.41
N ALA A 237 -6.93 7.17 -25.29
CA ALA A 237 -6.58 6.31 -26.41
C ALA A 237 -7.05 4.88 -26.13
N ILE A 238 -7.33 4.12 -27.19
CA ILE A 238 -7.63 2.69 -27.12
C ILE A 238 -6.62 1.94 -27.99
N GLN A 239 -5.92 0.98 -27.40
CA GLN A 239 -4.92 0.14 -28.08
C GLN A 239 -4.97 -1.27 -27.53
N ASN A 240 -5.13 -2.29 -28.38
CA ASN A 240 -5.09 -3.71 -28.01
C ASN A 240 -6.01 -4.05 -26.81
N SER A 241 -7.28 -3.66 -26.87
CA SER A 241 -8.27 -3.88 -25.79
C SER A 241 -7.90 -3.23 -24.45
N ALA A 242 -7.00 -2.25 -24.46
CA ALA A 242 -6.63 -1.42 -23.32
C ALA A 242 -7.11 0.02 -23.53
N ILE A 243 -7.68 0.62 -22.49
CA ILE A 243 -7.88 2.07 -22.43
C ILE A 243 -6.65 2.71 -21.77
N ARG A 244 -6.11 3.72 -22.43
CA ARG A 244 -4.87 4.40 -22.07
C ARG A 244 -5.09 5.91 -22.02
N VAL A 245 -4.22 6.60 -21.29
CA VAL A 245 -4.16 8.07 -21.25
C VAL A 245 -2.80 8.52 -21.77
N ARG A 246 -2.82 9.39 -22.79
CA ARG A 246 -1.65 10.07 -23.32
C ARG A 246 -1.48 11.41 -22.61
N LEU A 247 -0.30 11.65 -22.06
CA LEU A 247 0.13 12.96 -21.56
C LEU A 247 1.16 13.53 -22.53
N PRO A 248 0.86 14.66 -23.21
CA PRO A 248 1.82 15.25 -24.14
C PRO A 248 3.00 15.87 -23.40
N ALA A 249 4.12 16.05 -24.10
CA ALA A 249 5.22 16.88 -23.61
C ALA A 249 4.70 18.26 -23.14
N ALA A 250 5.18 18.72 -21.97
CA ALA A 250 4.63 19.90 -21.29
C ALA A 250 5.66 20.98 -20.98
N GLY A 251 6.85 20.92 -21.59
CA GLY A 251 7.90 21.95 -21.42
C GLY A 251 8.30 22.18 -19.96
N GLY A 252 8.17 21.18 -19.09
CA GLY A 252 8.46 21.27 -17.65
C GLY A 252 7.28 21.67 -16.76
N ASN A 253 6.16 22.12 -17.32
CA ASN A 253 4.96 22.45 -16.55
C ASN A 253 4.35 21.21 -15.88
N GLU A 254 3.73 21.41 -14.71
CA GLU A 254 2.98 20.35 -14.04
C GLU A 254 1.67 20.09 -14.80
N GLN A 255 1.47 18.84 -15.21
CA GLN A 255 0.22 18.35 -15.76
C GLN A 255 -0.59 17.70 -14.64
N ARG A 256 -1.89 17.99 -14.60
CA ARG A 256 -2.81 17.38 -13.63
C ARG A 256 -3.94 16.69 -14.36
N ALA A 257 -4.14 15.42 -14.06
CA ALA A 257 -5.17 14.61 -14.67
C ALA A 257 -5.97 13.90 -13.59
N LYS A 258 -7.26 13.71 -13.84
CA LYS A 258 -8.12 12.85 -13.03
C LYS A 258 -8.79 11.87 -13.96
N VAL A 259 -8.49 10.60 -13.76
CA VAL A 259 -8.99 9.50 -14.57
C VAL A 259 -10.11 8.83 -13.81
N PHE A 260 -11.23 8.58 -14.47
CA PHE A 260 -12.39 7.88 -13.92
C PHE A 260 -12.51 6.55 -14.63
N THR A 261 -12.74 5.46 -13.90
CA THR A 261 -12.95 4.11 -14.45
C THR A 261 -14.22 3.55 -13.86
N TRP A 262 -15.12 3.09 -14.72
CA TRP A 262 -16.40 2.54 -14.33
C TRP A 262 -16.74 1.34 -15.22
N VAL A 263 -17.41 0.36 -14.62
CA VAL A 263 -18.01 -0.78 -15.33
C VAL A 263 -19.49 -0.83 -15.02
N GLY A 264 -20.31 -0.97 -16.05
CA GLY A 264 -21.76 -1.03 -15.89
C GLY A 264 -22.49 -1.25 -17.21
N LYS A 265 -23.79 -0.89 -17.22
CA LYS A 265 -24.68 -1.08 -18.38
C LYS A 265 -24.67 0.15 -19.29
N GLU A 266 -24.93 -0.04 -20.59
CA GLU A 266 -25.00 1.07 -21.56
C GLU A 266 -25.99 2.17 -21.14
N ALA A 267 -27.12 1.79 -20.53
CA ALA A 267 -28.13 2.74 -20.06
C ALA A 267 -27.61 3.77 -19.04
N ASP A 268 -26.59 3.42 -18.26
CA ASP A 268 -26.03 4.26 -17.20
C ASP A 268 -24.81 5.07 -17.66
N LEU A 269 -24.36 4.91 -18.91
CA LEU A 269 -23.18 5.57 -19.45
C LEU A 269 -23.28 7.11 -19.41
N SER A 270 -24.48 7.66 -19.65
CA SER A 270 -24.71 9.10 -19.54
C SER A 270 -24.59 9.60 -18.10
N ASN A 271 -24.97 8.79 -17.11
CA ASN A 271 -24.82 9.11 -15.69
C ASN A 271 -23.34 9.07 -15.27
N PHE A 272 -22.56 8.13 -15.80
CA PHE A 272 -21.10 8.10 -15.62
C PHE A 272 -20.44 9.36 -16.17
N ALA A 273 -20.77 9.75 -17.42
CA ALA A 273 -20.23 10.96 -18.02
C ALA A 273 -20.59 12.22 -17.21
N LYS A 274 -21.82 12.33 -16.72
CA LYS A 274 -22.26 13.42 -15.83
C LYS A 274 -21.48 13.44 -14.51
N LEU A 275 -21.24 12.29 -13.87
CA LEU A 275 -20.42 12.21 -12.66
C LEU A 275 -19.01 12.77 -12.93
N ALA A 276 -18.34 12.29 -13.98
CA ALA A 276 -17.01 12.76 -14.34
C ALA A 276 -17.00 14.26 -14.72
N GLY A 277 -18.04 14.73 -15.43
CA GLY A 277 -18.22 16.13 -15.79
C GLY A 277 -18.37 17.05 -14.59
N ASN A 278 -19.15 16.62 -13.58
CA ASN A 278 -19.45 17.38 -12.37
C ASN A 278 -18.37 17.29 -11.29
N SER A 279 -17.47 16.31 -11.35
CA SER A 279 -16.32 16.24 -10.43
C SER A 279 -15.52 17.55 -10.46
N PRO A 280 -14.95 18.01 -9.33
CA PRO A 280 -13.96 19.08 -9.33
C PRO A 280 -12.79 18.81 -10.28
N ALA A 281 -12.11 19.89 -10.70
CA ALA A 281 -10.87 19.79 -11.43
C ALA A 281 -9.81 18.99 -10.64
N PRO A 282 -8.83 18.36 -11.31
CA PRO A 282 -7.79 17.59 -10.63
C PRO A 282 -7.02 18.43 -9.60
N GLU A 283 -7.05 18.00 -8.35
CA GLU A 283 -6.39 18.70 -7.24
C GLU A 283 -4.85 18.63 -7.31
N SER A 284 -4.18 19.49 -6.56
CA SER A 284 -2.74 19.34 -6.33
C SER A 284 -2.48 18.32 -5.23
N LEU A 285 -1.70 17.30 -5.54
CA LEU A 285 -1.26 16.27 -4.60
C LEU A 285 0.00 16.67 -3.83
N SER A 286 0.59 17.84 -4.09
CA SER A 286 1.78 18.32 -3.38
C SER A 286 1.57 18.37 -1.85
N ASN A 287 0.36 18.72 -1.43
CA ASN A 287 -0.05 18.76 -0.02
C ASN A 287 0.04 17.40 0.68
N PHE A 288 0.02 16.29 -0.06
CA PHE A 288 0.16 14.96 0.54
C PHE A 288 1.59 14.73 1.07
N THR A 289 2.56 15.47 0.55
CA THR A 289 3.98 15.30 0.88
C THR A 289 4.41 16.09 2.13
N ALA A 290 3.54 16.97 2.64
CA ALA A 290 3.80 17.79 3.83
C ALA A 290 3.60 17.03 5.16
N GLY A 291 3.14 15.78 5.11
CA GLY A 291 2.69 15.04 6.29
C GLY A 291 1.27 15.42 6.70
N GLY A 292 0.79 14.83 7.79
CA GLY A 292 -0.56 15.05 8.29
C GLY A 292 -0.67 14.89 9.79
N PRO A 293 -1.89 15.01 10.35
CA PRO A 293 -2.14 14.81 11.76
C PRO A 293 -1.66 13.44 12.26
N SER A 294 -1.34 13.35 13.55
CA SER A 294 -0.98 12.07 14.18
C SER A 294 -2.15 11.09 14.11
N GLN A 295 -1.89 9.84 13.74
CA GLN A 295 -2.95 8.88 13.38
C GLN A 295 -3.22 7.81 14.43
N TRP A 296 -2.24 7.51 15.28
CA TRP A 296 -2.27 6.30 16.11
C TRP A 296 -2.65 6.55 17.57
N GLY A 297 -3.18 7.74 17.87
CA GLY A 297 -3.64 8.10 19.21
C GLY A 297 -2.54 8.04 20.28
N PRO A 298 -2.91 7.96 21.58
CA PRO A 298 -1.97 7.88 22.70
C PRO A 298 -1.28 6.51 22.75
N PRO A 299 -0.04 6.38 23.27
CA PRO A 299 0.65 5.09 23.35
C PRO A 299 -0.11 4.03 24.15
N LEU A 300 0.11 2.76 23.85
CA LEU A 300 -0.25 1.64 24.74
C LEU A 300 0.77 1.60 25.88
N ILE A 301 0.33 1.28 27.09
CA ILE A 301 1.19 1.27 28.28
C ILE A 301 1.33 -0.16 28.79
N THR A 302 2.57 -0.55 29.07
CA THR A 302 2.95 -1.84 29.67
C THR A 302 3.93 -1.61 30.81
N LYS A 303 4.20 -2.64 31.62
CA LYS A 303 5.22 -2.62 32.67
C LYS A 303 6.26 -3.69 32.38
N GLY A 304 7.53 -3.39 32.57
CA GLY A 304 8.59 -4.40 32.51
C GLY A 304 8.78 -5.11 33.84
N ALA A 305 9.68 -6.10 33.83
CA ALA A 305 10.13 -6.79 35.01
C ALA A 305 11.66 -6.76 35.05
N LEU A 306 12.23 -6.30 36.16
CA LEU A 306 13.68 -6.29 36.35
C LEU A 306 14.19 -7.71 36.60
N GLY A 307 15.34 -8.02 36.01
CA GLY A 307 16.05 -9.27 36.20
C GLY A 307 16.66 -9.37 37.61
N SER A 308 16.99 -10.60 38.01
CA SER A 308 17.71 -10.79 39.26
C SER A 308 19.18 -10.40 39.10
N GLU A 309 19.65 -9.47 39.94
CA GLU A 309 21.08 -9.12 40.04
C GLU A 309 21.94 -10.22 40.68
N LYS A 310 21.32 -11.32 41.16
CA LYS A 310 22.04 -12.46 41.77
C LYS A 310 22.51 -13.48 40.73
N SER A 311 22.08 -13.36 39.48
CA SER A 311 22.51 -14.18 38.35
C SER A 311 23.79 -13.61 37.73
N PRO A 312 24.64 -14.43 37.07
CA PRO A 312 25.77 -13.92 36.29
C PRO A 312 25.38 -12.88 35.21
N LEU A 313 24.11 -12.88 34.78
CA LEU A 313 23.52 -11.87 33.90
C LEU A 313 22.17 -11.43 34.47
N ALA A 314 21.96 -10.12 34.59
CA ALA A 314 20.64 -9.54 34.80
C ALA A 314 19.89 -9.48 33.46
N ILE A 315 18.71 -10.07 33.40
CA ILE A 315 17.85 -10.08 32.21
C ILE A 315 16.54 -9.39 32.57
N ASP A 316 16.38 -8.17 32.06
CA ASP A 316 15.13 -7.43 32.19
C ASP A 316 14.14 -7.85 31.10
N THR A 317 12.86 -7.87 31.44
CA THR A 317 11.77 -8.21 30.52
C THR A 317 10.99 -6.96 30.15
N ILE A 318 10.95 -6.64 28.86
CA ILE A 318 10.09 -5.62 28.28
C ILE A 318 8.79 -6.30 27.84
N THR A 319 7.69 -5.99 28.53
CA THR A 319 6.39 -6.59 28.20
C THR A 319 5.80 -5.98 26.94
N VAL A 320 5.18 -6.82 26.11
CA VAL A 320 4.60 -6.47 24.81
C VAL A 320 3.07 -6.40 24.92
N PRO A 321 2.39 -5.41 24.32
CA PRO A 321 0.93 -5.29 24.37
C PRO A 321 0.26 -6.21 23.35
N PHE A 322 0.27 -7.52 23.61
CA PHE A 322 -0.35 -8.53 22.75
C PHE A 322 -1.83 -8.27 22.52
N GLU A 323 -2.56 -7.86 23.56
CA GLU A 323 -3.89 -7.29 23.43
C GLU A 323 -3.78 -5.79 23.18
N ASN A 324 -4.29 -5.34 22.04
CA ASN A 324 -4.25 -3.94 21.67
C ASN A 324 -5.44 -3.56 20.80
N ARG A 325 -5.74 -2.26 20.81
CA ARG A 325 -6.90 -1.67 20.11
C ARG A 325 -6.93 -1.84 18.59
N TRP A 326 -5.86 -2.34 17.97
CA TRP A 326 -5.79 -2.62 16.53
C TRP A 326 -5.78 -4.10 16.21
N ASN A 327 -5.86 -4.97 17.22
CA ASN A 327 -5.61 -6.41 17.07
C ASN A 327 -4.30 -6.69 16.31
N ALA A 328 -3.29 -5.82 16.47
CA ALA A 328 -2.00 -5.96 15.82
C ALA A 328 -1.25 -7.15 16.41
N LEU A 329 -0.66 -7.99 15.55
CA LEU A 329 0.10 -9.15 15.98
C LEU A 329 1.56 -8.76 16.22
N PHE A 330 2.07 -9.05 17.42
CA PHE A 330 3.44 -8.72 17.80
C PHE A 330 4.43 -9.85 17.50
N PHE A 331 4.52 -10.22 16.23
CA PHE A 331 5.61 -11.08 15.74
C PHE A 331 6.82 -10.17 15.49
N ILE A 332 7.59 -9.87 16.53
CA ILE A 332 8.72 -8.93 16.42
C ILE A 332 9.83 -9.55 15.56
N GLY A 333 10.16 -8.89 14.45
CA GLY A 333 11.21 -9.32 13.52
C GLY A 333 12.53 -8.57 13.73
N GLY A 334 12.47 -7.33 14.20
CA GLY A 334 13.67 -6.54 14.46
C GLY A 334 13.42 -5.34 15.36
N HIS A 335 14.51 -4.81 15.90
CA HIS A 335 14.52 -3.58 16.69
C HIS A 335 15.84 -2.83 16.50
N ASP A 336 15.83 -1.53 16.73
CA ASP A 336 17.03 -0.68 16.79
C ASP A 336 16.76 0.53 17.70
N PHE A 337 17.79 1.27 18.10
CA PHE A 337 17.68 2.33 19.10
C PHE A 337 17.91 3.72 18.54
N PHE A 338 17.10 4.65 19.01
CA PHE A 338 17.33 6.08 18.87
C PHE A 338 18.41 6.54 19.85
N ARG A 339 19.06 7.67 19.55
CA ARG A 339 20.11 8.24 20.43
C ARG A 339 19.60 8.61 21.83
N ASN A 340 18.30 8.85 21.98
CA ASN A 340 17.68 9.16 23.27
C ASN A 340 17.33 7.91 24.11
N GLY A 341 17.64 6.70 23.63
CA GLY A 341 17.37 5.44 24.32
C GLY A 341 16.00 4.82 24.02
N ASP A 342 15.13 5.48 23.24
CA ASP A 342 13.92 4.84 22.73
C ASP A 342 14.29 3.74 21.72
N ALA A 343 13.42 2.75 21.55
CA ALA A 343 13.56 1.74 20.51
C ALA A 343 12.56 1.95 19.36
N ALA A 344 12.98 1.62 18.14
CA ALA A 344 12.09 1.28 17.04
C ALA A 344 11.95 -0.24 17.00
N VAL A 345 10.73 -0.76 16.90
CA VAL A 345 10.43 -2.20 16.86
C VAL A 345 9.55 -2.51 15.66
N ALA A 346 10.01 -3.38 14.78
CA ALA A 346 9.27 -3.86 13.61
C ALA A 346 8.67 -5.24 13.85
N THR A 347 7.47 -5.44 13.32
CA THR A 347 6.76 -6.72 13.33
C THR A 347 6.67 -7.31 11.92
N ILE A 348 6.67 -8.63 11.82
CA ILE A 348 6.56 -9.36 10.56
C ILE A 348 5.23 -9.07 9.87
N HIS A 349 4.17 -8.68 10.58
CA HIS A 349 2.88 -8.32 9.97
C HIS A 349 2.81 -6.89 9.41
N GLY A 350 3.93 -6.14 9.44
CA GLY A 350 4.05 -4.87 8.74
C GLY A 350 3.94 -3.63 9.60
N ASP A 351 3.99 -3.76 10.93
CA ASP A 351 3.96 -2.64 11.86
C ASP A 351 5.33 -2.21 12.34
N VAL A 352 5.49 -0.91 12.55
CA VAL A 352 6.64 -0.32 13.25
C VAL A 352 6.15 0.51 14.43
N TRP A 353 6.76 0.28 15.59
CA TRP A 353 6.43 0.88 16.86
C TRP A 353 7.62 1.66 17.40
N ARG A 354 7.38 2.82 17.99
CA ARG A 354 8.35 3.48 18.88
C ARG A 354 8.04 3.07 20.31
N VAL A 355 9.06 2.62 21.02
CA VAL A 355 8.99 2.18 22.41
C VAL A 355 9.82 3.13 23.26
N SER A 356 9.18 3.84 24.17
CA SER A 356 9.83 4.77 25.11
C SER A 356 9.58 4.36 26.56
N GLY A 357 10.32 4.94 27.50
CA GLY A 357 10.26 4.55 28.91
C GLY A 357 11.12 3.33 29.24
N LEU A 358 12.08 3.00 28.37
CA LEU A 358 13.11 1.96 28.61
C LEU A 358 14.18 2.49 29.56
N ASN A 359 13.80 2.71 30.81
CA ASN A 359 14.65 3.24 31.87
C ASN A 359 14.96 2.15 32.93
N ALA A 360 15.71 2.51 33.97
CA ALA A 360 16.19 1.56 34.98
C ALA A 360 15.11 0.91 35.85
N ASP A 361 13.87 1.44 35.89
CA ASP A 361 12.82 0.87 36.74
C ASP A 361 11.70 0.15 35.95
N LEU A 362 11.64 0.37 34.63
CA LEU A 362 10.67 -0.21 33.70
C LEU A 362 9.22 -0.13 34.18
N LYS A 363 8.88 0.89 35.00
CA LYS A 363 7.53 1.02 35.58
C LYS A 363 6.47 1.35 34.55
N GLU A 364 6.84 2.07 33.49
CA GLU A 364 5.94 2.51 32.45
C GLU A 364 6.64 2.52 31.09
N ILE A 365 6.24 1.57 30.23
CA ILE A 365 6.78 1.40 28.88
C ILE A 365 5.68 1.75 27.88
N HIS A 366 5.96 2.70 27.01
CA HIS A 366 5.00 3.27 26.08
C HIS A 366 5.25 2.76 24.66
N TRP A 367 4.26 2.09 24.10
CA TRP A 367 4.26 1.59 22.72
C TRP A 367 3.41 2.48 21.84
N LYS A 368 4.05 3.24 20.95
CA LYS A 368 3.37 4.09 19.96
C LYS A 368 3.55 3.49 18.57
N ARG A 369 2.45 3.07 17.94
CA ARG A 369 2.46 2.67 16.52
C ARG A 369 2.90 3.88 15.69
N CYS A 370 3.83 3.70 14.79
CA CYS A 370 4.38 4.75 13.93
C CYS A 370 4.00 4.50 12.46
N ALA A 371 4.14 3.27 12.01
CA ALA A 371 3.78 2.83 10.67
C ALA A 371 3.05 1.47 10.73
N THR A 372 2.24 1.22 9.70
CA THR A 372 1.54 -0.06 9.48
C THR A 372 1.39 -0.31 7.99
N GLY A 373 1.04 -1.54 7.64
CA GLY A 373 0.77 -1.94 6.27
C GLY A 373 2.04 -2.19 5.45
N LEU A 374 3.22 -2.26 6.08
CA LEU A 374 4.46 -2.58 5.37
C LEU A 374 4.48 -4.05 4.95
N TYR A 375 5.14 -4.35 3.83
CA TYR A 375 5.24 -5.73 3.35
C TYR A 375 6.28 -6.50 4.15
N GLN A 376 5.81 -7.27 5.13
CA GLN A 376 6.60 -8.19 5.94
C GLN A 376 7.92 -7.58 6.44
N SER A 377 7.83 -6.55 7.26
CA SER A 377 8.99 -5.86 7.83
C SER A 377 9.75 -6.76 8.81
N LEU A 378 10.69 -7.54 8.29
CA LEU A 378 11.54 -8.46 9.06
C LEU A 378 12.62 -7.75 9.88
N GLY A 379 12.84 -6.46 9.68
CA GLY A 379 13.89 -5.70 10.36
C GLY A 379 13.60 -4.21 10.35
N VAL A 380 14.41 -3.48 11.11
CA VAL A 380 14.38 -2.02 11.19
C VAL A 380 15.78 -1.52 11.48
N LYS A 381 16.13 -0.33 10.97
CA LYS A 381 17.36 0.35 11.33
C LYS A 381 17.10 1.82 11.64
N VAL A 382 17.72 2.33 12.69
CA VAL A 382 17.71 3.74 13.06
C VAL A 382 19.05 4.36 12.64
N ILE A 383 19.01 5.24 11.64
CA ILE A 383 20.19 5.96 11.16
C ILE A 383 19.94 7.45 11.33
N ASN A 384 20.78 8.12 12.14
CA ASN A 384 20.61 9.55 12.45
C ASN A 384 19.20 9.88 12.97
N ASP A 385 18.69 9.06 13.89
CA ASP A 385 17.32 9.12 14.46
C ASP A 385 16.18 9.03 13.42
N LYS A 386 16.46 8.46 12.24
CA LYS A 386 15.45 8.15 11.23
C LYS A 386 15.29 6.65 11.11
N VAL A 387 14.04 6.20 11.11
CA VAL A 387 13.67 4.79 10.94
C VAL A 387 13.69 4.43 9.46
N HIS A 388 14.36 3.33 9.14
CA HIS A 388 14.53 2.77 7.80
C HIS A 388 14.04 1.33 7.71
#